data_AF-A0A0G1KH92-F1
#
_entry.id   AF-A0A0G1KH92-F1
#
_cell.length_a   1.000
_cell.length_b   1.000
_cell.length_c   1.000
_cell.angle_alpha   90.00
_cell.angle_beta   90.00
_cell.angle_gamma   90.00
#
_symmetry.space_group_name_H-M   'P 1'
#
loop_
_entity.id
_entity.type
_entity.pdbx_description
1 polymer ?
#
loop_
_entity_poly.entity_id
_entity_poly.type
_entity_poly.pdbx_seq_one_letter_code
_entity_poly.pdbx_strand_id
1 'polypeptide(L)'
;MAIRTIKEPISKEKLKEIAKEEFGNVVKAVVDVEQEIMAIGGELHADEEVLLMETENSKRKNMRNFLHKELASGGWSKFSLAEQFGNISSEVSRAIRWRGKDKKLYEGAIERALELFDLTLEDNRWRGRLREIARVREVFCDAVSGGQEYKSSLEDLELYFFQFAVAARMKI
;
A
#
# COMPACT_ATOMS: atom_id res chain seq x y z
N MET A 1 -7.31 16.12 -12.20
CA MET A 1 -7.97 15.47 -11.06
C MET A 1 -7.41 16.09 -9.79
N ALA A 2 -8.28 16.47 -8.85
CA ALA A 2 -7.87 17.10 -7.60
C ALA A 2 -8.47 16.32 -6.45
N ILE A 3 -7.63 15.49 -5.81
CA ILE A 3 -7.96 14.81 -4.56
C ILE A 3 -8.21 15.86 -3.49
N ARG A 4 -9.23 15.66 -2.66
CA ARG A 4 -9.65 16.63 -1.63
C ARG A 4 -9.80 15.96 -0.29
N THR A 5 -9.25 16.59 0.73
CA THR A 5 -9.53 16.27 2.13
C THR A 5 -10.85 16.93 2.54
N ILE A 6 -11.77 16.12 3.06
CA ILE A 6 -13.06 16.52 3.59
C ILE A 6 -13.00 16.40 5.12
N LYS A 7 -13.18 17.54 5.80
CA LYS A 7 -13.19 17.65 7.26
C LYS A 7 -14.55 18.00 7.85
N GLU A 8 -15.48 18.39 6.98
CA GLU A 8 -16.83 18.81 7.33
C GLU A 8 -17.84 17.97 6.54
N PRO A 9 -19.08 17.81 7.03
CA PRO A 9 -20.12 17.09 6.31
C PRO A 9 -20.28 17.56 4.86
N ILE A 10 -20.27 16.61 3.91
CA ILE A 10 -20.43 16.87 2.48
C ILE A 10 -21.84 16.47 2.01
N SER A 11 -22.43 17.25 1.10
CA SER A 11 -23.75 16.94 0.54
C SER A 11 -23.68 15.83 -0.51
N LYS A 12 -24.79 15.11 -0.70
CA LYS A 12 -24.91 14.07 -1.73
C LYS A 12 -24.79 14.65 -3.13
N GLU A 13 -25.24 15.88 -3.33
CA GLU A 13 -25.14 16.61 -4.60
C GLU A 13 -23.68 16.84 -4.96
N LYS A 14 -22.86 17.25 -3.98
CA LYS A 14 -21.42 17.44 -4.18
C LYS A 14 -20.69 16.13 -4.48
N LEU A 15 -21.05 15.04 -3.79
CA LEU A 15 -20.52 13.72 -4.10
C LEU A 15 -20.86 13.26 -5.52
N LYS A 16 -22.08 13.54 -6.01
CA LYS A 16 -22.48 13.22 -7.39
C LYS A 16 -21.67 14.00 -8.43
N GLU A 17 -21.30 15.25 -8.14
CA GLU A 17 -20.42 16.03 -9.01
C GLU A 17 -19.03 15.39 -9.11
N ILE A 18 -18.45 15.00 -7.97
CA ILE A 18 -17.15 14.32 -7.90
C ILE A 18 -17.21 12.98 -8.65
N ALA A 19 -18.26 12.19 -8.43
CA ALA A 19 -18.45 10.91 -9.13
C ALA A 19 -18.45 11.08 -10.65
N LYS A 20 -19.14 12.12 -11.17
CA LYS A 20 -19.20 12.39 -12.61
C LYS A 20 -17.83 12.75 -13.22
N GLU A 21 -16.95 13.38 -12.46
CA GLU A 21 -15.60 13.74 -12.92
C GLU A 21 -14.67 12.52 -13.01
N GLU A 22 -15.02 11.40 -12.34
CA GLU A 22 -14.14 10.25 -12.17
C GLU A 22 -14.76 8.93 -12.65
N PHE A 23 -15.58 8.30 -11.81
CA PHE A 23 -16.10 6.94 -12.02
C PHE A 23 -17.60 6.92 -12.38
N GLY A 24 -18.14 8.04 -12.83
CA GLY A 24 -19.53 8.23 -13.23
C GLY A 24 -20.52 8.27 -12.06
N ASN A 25 -20.69 7.15 -11.37
CA ASN A 25 -21.67 6.97 -10.29
C ASN A 25 -21.06 6.50 -8.96
N VAL A 26 -19.75 6.24 -8.92
CA VAL A 26 -19.01 5.83 -7.72
C VAL A 26 -18.02 6.92 -7.33
N VAL A 27 -17.79 7.07 -6.02
CA VAL A 27 -16.71 7.90 -5.46
C VAL A 27 -15.84 6.98 -4.61
N LYS A 28 -14.54 6.95 -4.87
CA LYS A 28 -13.56 6.31 -4.00
C LYS A 28 -13.27 7.24 -2.82
N ALA A 29 -13.01 6.66 -1.66
CA ALA A 29 -12.72 7.40 -0.45
C ALA A 29 -11.81 6.61 0.48
N VAL A 30 -10.85 7.29 1.10
CA VAL A 30 -10.07 6.79 2.24
C VAL A 30 -10.40 7.63 3.47
N VAL A 31 -10.64 6.96 4.60
CA VAL A 31 -11.14 7.59 5.82
C VAL A 31 -10.14 7.40 6.96
N ASP A 32 -9.84 8.48 7.67
CA ASP A 32 -9.23 8.43 8.99
C ASP A 32 -10.33 8.56 10.05
N VAL A 33 -10.65 7.43 10.67
CA VAL A 33 -11.74 7.35 11.66
C VAL A 33 -11.36 8.04 12.98
N GLU A 34 -10.07 8.12 13.32
CA GLU A 34 -9.63 8.75 14.57
C GLU A 34 -9.71 10.28 14.48
N GLN A 35 -9.45 10.83 13.30
CA GLN A 35 -9.55 12.26 13.03
C GLN A 35 -10.91 12.69 12.44
N GLU A 36 -11.79 11.74 12.12
CA GLU A 36 -13.09 11.97 11.49
C GLU A 36 -13.01 12.72 10.14
N ILE A 37 -11.96 12.45 9.37
CA ILE A 37 -11.71 13.06 8.05
C ILE A 37 -11.67 12.00 6.95
N MET A 38 -11.88 12.42 5.70
CA MET A 38 -11.71 11.54 4.55
C MET A 38 -11.06 12.25 3.36
N ALA A 39 -10.29 11.53 2.56
CA ALA A 39 -9.86 11.97 1.25
C ALA A 39 -10.73 11.30 0.18
N ILE A 40 -11.15 12.09 -0.81
CA ILE A 40 -11.95 11.63 -1.94
C ILE A 40 -11.42 12.24 -3.24
N GLY A 41 -11.70 11.58 -4.36
CA GLY A 41 -11.37 12.10 -5.68
C GLY A 41 -10.00 11.66 -6.18
N GLY A 42 -9.50 10.53 -5.68
CA GLY A 42 -8.29 9.89 -6.17
C GLY A 42 -8.59 8.84 -7.24
N GLU A 43 -7.67 8.75 -8.21
CA GLU A 43 -7.65 7.66 -9.18
C GLU A 43 -7.50 6.30 -8.48
N LEU A 44 -6.66 6.27 -7.44
CA LEU A 44 -6.29 5.11 -6.63
C LEU A 44 -6.53 5.40 -5.15
N HIS A 45 -6.92 4.41 -4.37
CA HIS A 45 -7.06 4.56 -2.92
C HIS A 45 -5.72 4.95 -2.28
N ALA A 46 -4.61 4.43 -2.82
CA ALA A 46 -3.26 4.78 -2.42
C ALA A 46 -2.97 6.27 -2.52
N ASP A 47 -3.50 6.98 -3.53
CA ASP A 47 -3.26 8.41 -3.67
C ASP A 47 -4.03 9.23 -2.62
N GLU A 48 -5.25 8.81 -2.30
CA GLU A 48 -6.10 9.41 -1.25
C GLU A 48 -5.48 9.19 0.14
N GLU A 49 -4.99 7.98 0.40
CA GLU A 49 -4.30 7.64 1.64
C GLU A 49 -3.03 8.45 1.82
N VAL A 50 -2.21 8.57 0.78
CA VAL A 50 -0.98 9.37 0.82
C VAL A 50 -1.28 10.85 1.07
N LEU A 51 -2.34 11.40 0.48
CA LEU A 51 -2.77 12.77 0.78
C LEU A 51 -3.04 12.95 2.28
N LEU A 52 -3.80 12.05 2.91
CA LEU A 52 -4.09 12.13 4.35
C LEU A 52 -2.82 11.97 5.19
N MET A 53 -1.93 11.05 4.83
CA MET A 53 -0.65 10.84 5.53
C MET A 53 0.25 12.08 5.45
N GLU A 54 0.31 12.75 4.30
CA GLU A 54 1.21 13.90 4.09
C GLU A 54 0.64 15.21 4.65
N THR A 55 -0.67 15.44 4.51
CA THR A 55 -1.30 16.73 4.86
C THR A 55 -1.88 16.76 6.26
N GLU A 56 -2.40 15.64 6.76
CA GLU A 56 -3.09 15.53 8.04
C GLU A 56 -2.35 14.62 9.02
N ASN A 57 -1.18 14.12 8.62
CA ASN A 57 -0.36 13.19 9.41
C ASN A 57 -1.19 11.99 9.91
N SER A 58 -2.17 11.56 9.11
CA SER A 58 -2.96 10.35 9.33
C SER A 58 -2.04 9.14 9.41
N LYS A 59 -2.37 8.22 10.29
CA LYS A 59 -1.57 7.01 10.53
C LYS A 59 -2.35 5.79 10.12
N ARG A 60 -1.66 4.81 9.54
CA ARG A 60 -2.23 3.48 9.43
C ARG A 60 -2.39 2.91 10.84
N LYS A 61 -3.59 2.44 11.14
CA LYS A 61 -3.81 1.65 12.35
C LYS A 61 -3.21 0.28 12.09
N ASN A 62 -1.96 0.09 12.52
CA ASN A 62 -1.37 -1.24 12.52
C ASN A 62 -2.24 -2.14 13.40
N MET A 63 -2.85 -3.16 12.78
CA MET A 63 -3.51 -4.24 13.49
C MET A 63 -2.46 -4.79 14.46
N ARG A 64 -2.70 -4.62 15.77
CA ARG A 64 -1.71 -4.61 16.87
C ARG A 64 -0.88 -5.89 17.11
N ASN A 65 -0.75 -6.79 16.15
CA ASN A 65 0.12 -7.96 16.21
C ASN A 65 1.13 -7.93 15.04
N PHE A 66 2.22 -7.19 15.21
CA PHE A 66 3.35 -7.30 14.28
C PHE A 66 3.87 -8.74 14.26
N LEU A 67 3.87 -9.34 13.08
CA LEU A 67 4.49 -10.64 12.79
C LEU A 67 6.01 -10.52 12.96
N HIS A 68 6.60 -9.40 12.52
CA HIS A 68 8.03 -9.11 12.68
C HIS A 68 8.30 -8.05 13.76
N LYS A 69 8.15 -8.42 15.03
CA LYS A 69 8.31 -7.50 16.18
C LYS A 69 9.62 -6.70 16.18
N GLU A 70 10.75 -7.35 15.89
CA GLU A 70 12.07 -6.69 15.85
C GLU A 70 12.24 -5.75 14.65
N LEU A 71 11.59 -6.06 13.52
CA LEU A 71 11.61 -5.18 12.36
C LEU A 71 10.73 -3.95 12.64
N ALA A 72 9.54 -4.18 13.22
CA ALA A 72 8.61 -3.13 13.62
C ALA A 72 9.15 -2.22 14.73
N SER A 73 10.02 -2.71 15.62
CA SER A 73 10.66 -1.91 16.69
C SER A 73 11.81 -1.01 16.19
N GLY A 74 11.96 -0.85 14.87
CA GLY A 74 12.98 0.00 14.25
C GLY A 74 14.12 -0.77 13.58
N GLY A 75 14.05 -2.11 13.53
CA GLY A 75 14.95 -2.90 12.69
C GLY A 75 14.75 -2.63 11.19
N TRP A 76 13.50 -2.45 10.76
CA TRP A 76 13.15 -2.25 9.35
C TRP A 76 13.70 -0.96 8.76
N SER A 77 13.68 0.13 9.54
CA SER A 77 14.17 1.44 9.10
C SER A 77 15.71 1.52 9.00
N LYS A 78 16.43 0.45 9.34
CA LYS A 78 17.87 0.36 9.10
C LYS A 78 18.21 -0.04 7.66
N PHE A 79 17.28 -0.69 6.97
CA PHE A 79 17.44 -1.07 5.58
C PHE A 79 17.29 0.16 4.67
N SER A 80 18.01 0.17 3.56
CA SER A 80 17.74 1.05 2.40
C SER A 80 16.40 0.69 1.75
N LEU A 81 15.85 1.58 0.93
CA LEU A 81 14.60 1.28 0.20
C LEU A 81 14.73 0.03 -0.67
N ALA A 82 15.89 -0.16 -1.32
CA ALA A 82 16.16 -1.33 -2.14
C ALA A 82 16.17 -2.63 -1.32
N GLU A 83 16.76 -2.60 -0.11
CA GLU A 83 16.72 -3.75 0.81
C GLU A 83 15.30 -4.01 1.33
N GLN A 84 14.52 -2.97 1.66
CA GLN A 84 13.12 -3.12 2.09
C GLN A 84 12.30 -3.79 0.98
N PHE A 85 12.41 -3.31 -0.25
CA PHE A 85 11.74 -3.88 -1.42
C PHE A 85 12.23 -5.29 -1.78
N GLY A 86 13.53 -5.58 -1.63
CA GLY A 86 14.07 -6.92 -1.82
C GLY A 86 13.55 -7.92 -0.79
N ASN A 87 13.36 -7.49 0.46
CA ASN A 87 12.74 -8.32 1.50
C ASN A 87 11.24 -8.55 1.23
N ILE A 88 10.50 -7.52 0.78
CA ILE A 88 9.11 -7.66 0.32
C ILE A 88 9.02 -8.68 -0.82
N SER A 89 9.94 -8.64 -1.79
CA SER A 89 10.03 -9.61 -2.89
C SER A 89 10.01 -11.05 -2.37
N SER A 90 10.73 -11.32 -1.28
CA SER A 90 10.80 -12.67 -0.71
C SER A 90 9.45 -13.16 -0.20
N GLU A 91 8.59 -12.28 0.33
CA GLU A 91 7.21 -12.65 0.71
C GLU A 91 6.30 -12.81 -0.51
N VAL A 92 6.47 -11.99 -1.55
CA VAL A 92 5.76 -12.17 -2.83
C VAL A 92 6.10 -13.53 -3.45
N SER A 93 7.37 -13.89 -3.52
CA SER A 93 7.83 -15.22 -3.98
C SER A 93 7.24 -16.35 -3.13
N ARG A 94 7.15 -16.18 -1.80
CA ARG A 94 6.51 -17.16 -0.91
C ARG A 94 5.02 -17.30 -1.21
N ALA A 95 4.32 -16.20 -1.46
CA ALA A 95 2.92 -16.22 -1.86
C ALA A 95 2.75 -16.99 -3.17
N ILE A 96 3.53 -16.69 -4.22
CA ILE A 96 3.50 -17.44 -5.49
C ILE A 96 3.74 -18.93 -5.27
N ARG A 97 4.77 -19.27 -4.48
CA ARG A 97 5.17 -20.66 -4.21
C ARG A 97 4.05 -21.50 -3.61
N TRP A 98 3.31 -20.94 -2.65
CA TRP A 98 2.27 -21.64 -1.88
C TRP A 98 0.86 -21.47 -2.43
N ARG A 99 0.66 -20.57 -3.40
CA ARG A 99 -0.62 -20.36 -4.08
C ARG A 99 -1.18 -21.69 -4.62
N GLY A 100 -2.40 -22.01 -4.23
CA GLY A 100 -3.09 -23.25 -4.62
C GLY A 100 -2.51 -24.55 -4.03
N LYS A 101 -1.47 -24.49 -3.19
CA LYS A 101 -0.83 -25.66 -2.55
C LYS A 101 -1.11 -25.76 -1.07
N ASP A 102 -0.90 -24.67 -0.34
CA ASP A 102 -1.17 -24.58 1.10
C ASP A 102 -1.74 -23.21 1.42
N LYS A 103 -3.01 -23.19 1.82
CA LYS A 103 -3.76 -21.96 2.09
C LYS A 103 -3.14 -21.16 3.24
N LYS A 104 -2.73 -21.82 4.31
CA LYS A 104 -2.17 -21.16 5.50
C LYS A 104 -0.82 -20.52 5.18
N LEU A 105 0.03 -21.21 4.43
CA LEU A 105 1.33 -20.67 4.04
C LEU A 105 1.20 -19.54 3.01
N TYR A 106 0.21 -19.63 2.11
CA TYR A 106 -0.13 -18.58 1.16
C TYR A 106 -0.61 -17.31 1.87
N GLU A 107 -1.64 -17.43 2.72
CA GLU A 107 -2.20 -16.32 3.50
C GLU A 107 -1.15 -15.69 4.41
N GLY A 108 -0.35 -16.50 5.10
CA GLY A 108 0.72 -15.98 5.95
C GLY A 108 1.80 -15.21 5.18
N ALA A 109 2.07 -15.55 3.91
CA ALA A 109 2.99 -14.77 3.07
C ALA A 109 2.40 -13.42 2.64
N ILE A 110 1.10 -13.39 2.34
CA ILE A 110 0.38 -12.15 2.05
C ILE A 110 0.39 -11.22 3.26
N GLU A 111 0.05 -11.74 4.44
CA GLU A 111 0.03 -10.95 5.68
C GLU A 111 1.41 -10.35 5.98
N ARG A 112 2.49 -11.12 5.83
CA ARG A 112 3.86 -10.63 5.99
C ARG A 112 4.23 -9.58 4.93
N ALA A 113 3.88 -9.79 3.67
CA ALA A 113 4.14 -8.80 2.62
C ALA A 113 3.45 -7.46 2.93
N LEU A 114 2.17 -7.50 3.35
CA LEU A 114 1.40 -6.31 3.73
C LEU A 114 2.02 -5.59 4.93
N GLU A 115 2.44 -6.33 5.96
CA GLU A 115 3.15 -5.75 7.09
C GLU A 115 4.43 -5.02 6.65
N LEU A 116 5.23 -5.64 5.78
CA LEU A 116 6.48 -5.02 5.30
C LEU A 116 6.21 -3.78 4.42
N PHE A 117 5.14 -3.78 3.62
CA PHE A 117 4.69 -2.57 2.93
C PHE A 117 4.29 -1.47 3.90
N ASP A 118 3.51 -1.80 4.93
CA ASP A 118 3.06 -0.85 5.94
C ASP A 118 4.23 -0.26 6.72
N LEU A 119 5.19 -1.09 7.15
CA LEU A 119 6.44 -0.63 7.78
C LEU A 119 7.27 0.27 6.86
N THR A 120 7.26 0.01 5.54
CA THR A 120 7.95 0.85 4.56
C THR A 120 7.24 2.19 4.39
N LEU A 121 5.92 2.22 4.41
CA LEU A 121 5.15 3.46 4.29
C LEU A 121 5.17 4.33 5.55
N GLU A 122 5.35 3.72 6.72
CA GLU A 122 5.52 4.43 7.99
C GLU A 122 6.93 5.02 8.18
N ASP A 123 7.87 4.64 7.32
CA ASP A 123 9.23 5.13 7.36
C ASP A 123 9.29 6.58 6.86
N ASN A 124 9.46 7.52 7.80
CA ASN A 124 9.50 8.94 7.51
C ASN A 124 10.60 9.35 6.52
N ARG A 125 11.64 8.51 6.31
CA ARG A 125 12.67 8.76 5.29
C ARG A 125 12.08 8.79 3.88
N TRP A 126 10.93 8.15 3.66
CA TRP A 126 10.29 8.01 2.35
C TRP A 126 9.09 8.93 2.13
N ARG A 127 8.89 9.98 2.97
CA ARG A 127 7.77 10.93 2.80
C ARG A 127 7.62 11.50 1.38
N GLY A 128 8.71 11.73 0.64
CA GLY A 128 8.65 12.18 -0.77
C GLY A 128 8.39 11.09 -1.82
N ARG A 129 8.22 9.83 -1.40
CA ARG A 129 8.06 8.63 -2.25
C ARG A 129 6.85 7.78 -1.85
N LEU A 130 6.05 8.21 -0.87
CA LEU A 130 4.92 7.45 -0.34
C LEU A 130 3.93 7.06 -1.43
N ARG A 131 3.70 7.94 -2.42
CA ARG A 131 2.82 7.67 -3.55
C ARG A 131 3.20 6.40 -4.30
N GLU A 132 4.48 6.24 -4.66
CA GLU A 132 4.94 5.06 -5.40
C GLU A 132 4.81 3.80 -4.54
N ILE A 133 5.17 3.89 -3.25
CA ILE A 133 5.13 2.77 -2.30
C ILE A 133 3.68 2.33 -2.05
N ALA A 134 2.76 3.28 -1.87
CA ALA A 134 1.35 2.99 -1.60
C ALA A 134 0.67 2.38 -2.82
N ARG A 135 0.99 2.89 -4.02
CA ARG A 135 0.48 2.35 -5.28
C ARG A 135 0.92 0.91 -5.49
N VAL A 136 2.20 0.58 -5.30
CA VAL A 136 2.66 -0.81 -5.48
C VAL A 136 2.05 -1.76 -4.44
N ARG A 137 1.79 -1.29 -3.22
CA ARG A 137 1.02 -2.03 -2.21
C ARG A 137 -0.42 -2.29 -2.68
N GLU A 138 -1.09 -1.29 -3.26
CA GLU A 138 -2.45 -1.46 -3.82
C GLU A 138 -2.46 -2.43 -5.01
N VAL A 139 -1.48 -2.35 -5.91
CA VAL A 139 -1.30 -3.31 -7.02
C VAL A 139 -1.07 -4.73 -6.49
N PHE A 140 -0.31 -4.88 -5.39
CA PHE A 140 -0.16 -6.17 -4.72
C PHE A 140 -1.50 -6.72 -4.21
N CYS A 141 -2.32 -5.89 -3.56
CA CYS A 141 -3.65 -6.31 -3.10
C CYS A 141 -4.57 -6.75 -4.26
N ASP A 142 -4.57 -6.01 -5.36
CA ASP A 142 -5.32 -6.39 -6.57
C ASP A 142 -4.81 -7.72 -7.14
N ALA A 143 -3.49 -7.87 -7.29
CA ALA A 143 -2.88 -9.11 -7.79
C ALA A 143 -3.21 -10.34 -6.93
N VAL A 144 -3.20 -10.20 -5.60
CA VAL A 144 -3.65 -11.24 -4.67
C VAL A 144 -5.12 -11.60 -4.88
N SER A 145 -5.94 -10.61 -5.24
CA SER A 145 -7.39 -10.74 -5.45
C SER A 145 -7.79 -11.16 -6.88
N GLY A 146 -6.82 -11.45 -7.74
CA GLY A 146 -7.05 -11.89 -9.12
C GLY A 146 -6.73 -10.87 -10.21
N GLY A 147 -6.18 -9.70 -9.85
CA GLY A 147 -5.52 -8.76 -10.75
C GLY A 147 -6.44 -8.13 -11.80
N GLN A 148 -7.71 -7.87 -11.46
CA GLN A 148 -8.68 -7.41 -12.45
C GLN A 148 -8.61 -5.90 -12.69
N GLU A 149 -8.29 -5.11 -11.65
CA GLU A 149 -8.28 -3.64 -11.75
C GLU A 149 -7.04 -3.16 -12.53
N TYR A 150 -5.85 -3.62 -12.13
CA TYR A 150 -4.58 -3.13 -12.70
C TYR A 150 -3.92 -4.11 -13.66
N LYS A 151 -4.51 -5.30 -13.85
CA LYS A 151 -4.01 -6.34 -14.79
C LYS A 151 -2.57 -6.77 -14.52
N SER A 152 -2.12 -6.61 -13.27
CA SER A 152 -0.83 -7.09 -12.79
C SER A 152 -1.01 -8.40 -12.01
N SER A 153 -0.05 -9.31 -12.15
CA SER A 153 0.02 -10.56 -11.39
C SER A 153 1.04 -10.50 -10.25
N LEU A 154 1.04 -11.51 -9.39
CA LEU A 154 2.10 -11.65 -8.37
C LEU A 154 3.46 -11.87 -9.03
N GLU A 155 3.51 -12.56 -10.16
CA GLU A 155 4.71 -12.80 -10.96
C GLU A 155 5.30 -11.49 -11.52
N ASP A 156 4.45 -10.57 -11.99
CA ASP A 156 4.91 -9.25 -12.45
C ASP A 156 5.54 -8.46 -11.29
N LEU A 157 4.92 -8.53 -10.11
CA LEU A 157 5.43 -7.89 -8.89
C LEU A 157 6.72 -8.55 -8.40
N GLU A 158 6.83 -9.88 -8.46
CA GLU A 158 8.07 -10.59 -8.14
C GLU A 158 9.21 -10.09 -9.03
N LEU A 159 8.99 -10.01 -10.35
CA LEU A 159 9.98 -9.52 -11.30
C LEU A 159 10.37 -8.05 -11.03
N TYR A 160 9.39 -7.20 -10.72
CA TYR A 160 9.62 -5.80 -10.35
C TYR A 160 10.49 -5.68 -9.10
N PHE A 161 10.13 -6.37 -8.02
CA PHE A 161 10.86 -6.29 -6.75
C PHE A 161 12.21 -7.00 -6.78
N PHE A 162 12.38 -8.01 -7.62
CA PHE A 162 13.65 -8.72 -7.79
C PHE A 162 14.78 -7.78 -8.20
N GLN A 163 14.50 -6.76 -9.02
CA GLN A 163 15.51 -5.77 -9.41
C GLN A 163 16.07 -5.00 -8.20
N PHE A 164 15.24 -4.74 -7.19
CA PHE A 164 15.67 -4.11 -5.94
C PHE A 164 16.49 -5.07 -5.07
N ALA A 165 16.14 -6.36 -5.05
CA ALA A 165 16.95 -7.39 -4.38
C ALA A 165 18.36 -7.50 -5.00
N VAL A 166 18.46 -7.42 -6.32
CA VAL A 166 19.74 -7.36 -7.04
C VAL A 166 20.49 -6.08 -6.68
N ALA A 167 19.84 -4.92 -6.78
CA ALA A 167 20.44 -3.63 -6.46
C ALA A 167 20.96 -3.56 -5.01
N ALA A 168 20.21 -4.11 -4.04
CA ALA A 168 20.62 -4.20 -2.64
C ALA A 168 21.89 -5.05 -2.42
N ARG A 169 22.20 -5.97 -3.34
CA ARG A 169 23.40 -6.82 -3.29
C ARG A 169 24.55 -6.27 -4.11
N MET A 170 24.29 -5.35 -5.03
CA MET A 170 25.32 -4.64 -5.75
C MET A 170 25.95 -3.62 -4.78
N LYS A 171 27.22 -3.85 -4.42
CA LYS A 171 28.01 -2.84 -3.71
C LYS A 171 28.18 -1.65 -4.66
N ILE A 172 27.39 -0.61 -4.47
CA ILE A 172 27.64 0.73 -5.05
C ILE A 172 28.30 1.57 -3.97
#